data_AF-A0A8Q3SHN6-F1
#
_entry.id   AF-A0A8Q3SHN6-F1
#
_cell.length_a   1.000
_cell.length_b   1.000
_cell.length_c   1.000
_cell.angle_alpha   90.00
_cell.angle_beta   90.00
_cell.angle_gamma   90.00
#
_symmetry.space_group_name_H-M   'P 1'
#
loop_
_entity.id
_entity.type
_entity.pdbx_description
1 polymer ?
#
loop_
_entity_poly.entity_id
_entity_poly.type
_entity_poly.pdbx_seq_one_letter_code
_entity_poly.pdbx_strand_id
1 'polypeptide(L)'
;MSGAFTQVFTFGPTFRAENSQSRRHLAEFYMIEAEISFVDSLQDLMQVIEELFKATTMMVLSKCPEDVELCHKFIAPGQKDRLEHMLKNNFLIISYTEAVEILKQASQNFTFTPEWGADLRTEHEKYLVKHCGNIPVFVINYPLTLKPFYMRDNEDGPQHTGCNNWL
;
A
#
# COMPACT_ATOMS: atom_id res chain seq x y z
N MET A 1 15.41 16.44 6.17
CA MET A 1 14.64 17.70 6.04
C MET A 1 13.60 17.83 7.14
N SER A 2 12.95 16.73 7.52
CA SER A 2 12.06 16.62 8.69
C SER A 2 12.64 17.18 10.00
N GLY A 3 13.94 17.03 10.24
CA GLY A 3 14.61 17.60 11.43
C GLY A 3 14.61 19.13 11.54
N ALA A 4 14.21 19.86 10.48
CA ALA A 4 14.06 21.32 10.47
C ALA A 4 12.65 21.78 10.12
N PHE A 5 11.91 21.00 9.34
CA PHE A 5 10.52 21.28 8.94
C PHE A 5 9.64 20.08 9.30
N THR A 6 8.58 20.30 10.07
CA THR A 6 7.80 19.20 10.66
C THR A 6 6.97 18.41 9.66
N GLN A 7 6.65 18.98 8.50
CA GLN A 7 5.89 18.36 7.43
C GLN A 7 6.55 18.71 6.10
N VAL A 8 7.08 17.70 5.41
CA VAL A 8 7.75 17.88 4.12
C VAL A 8 7.33 16.80 3.15
N PHE A 9 7.25 17.15 1.87
CA PHE A 9 7.10 16.18 0.80
C PHE A 9 8.04 16.52 -0.36
N THR A 10 8.40 15.51 -1.12
CA THR A 10 9.14 15.63 -2.37
C THR A 10 8.30 14.99 -3.47
N PHE A 11 8.38 15.57 -4.67
CA PHE A 11 7.86 14.97 -5.89
C PHE A 11 8.96 15.04 -6.95
N GLY A 12 9.49 13.89 -7.32
CA GLY A 12 10.64 13.85 -8.21
C GLY A 12 10.92 12.48 -8.81
N PRO A 13 11.90 12.40 -9.72
CA PRO A 13 12.32 11.14 -10.32
C PRO A 13 13.07 10.28 -9.31
N THR A 14 12.70 9.00 -9.26
CA THR A 14 13.34 7.95 -8.46
C THR A 14 13.84 6.86 -9.38
N PHE A 15 15.01 6.30 -9.04
CA PHE A 15 15.69 5.30 -9.85
C PHE A 15 15.80 3.97 -9.09
N ARG A 16 15.49 2.87 -9.75
CA ARG A 16 15.72 1.51 -9.26
C ARG A 16 16.82 0.87 -10.10
N ALA A 17 17.91 0.49 -9.43
CA ALA A 17 19.05 -0.17 -10.06
C ALA A 17 18.90 -1.70 -10.15
N GLU A 18 17.78 -2.24 -9.69
CA GLU A 18 17.52 -3.69 -9.75
C GLU A 18 17.26 -4.16 -11.19
N ASN A 19 17.85 -5.28 -11.58
CA ASN A 19 17.60 -5.88 -12.89
C ASN A 19 16.28 -6.66 -12.89
N SER A 20 15.16 -5.94 -12.87
CA SER A 20 13.80 -6.49 -12.94
C SER A 20 13.20 -6.23 -14.32
N GLN A 21 12.79 -7.29 -15.01
CA GLN A 21 12.23 -7.24 -16.37
C GLN A 21 10.71 -7.47 -16.40
N SER A 22 10.01 -7.20 -15.29
CA SER A 22 8.56 -7.38 -15.23
C SER A 22 7.81 -6.19 -15.83
N ARG A 23 6.58 -6.41 -16.30
CA ARG A 23 5.72 -5.36 -16.89
C ARG A 23 5.34 -4.21 -15.93
N ARG A 24 5.67 -4.31 -14.65
CA ARG A 24 5.26 -3.35 -13.60
C ARG A 24 6.44 -2.62 -12.96
N HIS A 25 7.68 -2.93 -13.35
CA HIS A 25 8.88 -2.38 -12.74
C HIS A 25 9.62 -1.54 -13.77
N LEU A 26 9.56 -0.21 -13.61
CA LEU A 26 10.34 0.73 -14.39
C LEU A 26 11.63 1.08 -13.63
N ALA A 27 12.74 1.25 -14.36
CA ALA A 27 14.01 1.69 -13.79
C ALA A 27 13.97 3.16 -13.34
N GLU A 28 13.12 3.98 -13.96
CA GLU A 28 12.86 5.37 -13.60
C GLU A 28 11.34 5.60 -13.49
N PHE A 29 10.90 6.22 -12.41
CA PHE A 29 9.50 6.60 -12.18
C PHE A 29 9.43 7.83 -11.27
N TYR A 30 8.28 8.51 -11.27
CA TYR A 30 8.04 9.61 -10.35
C TYR A 30 7.44 9.10 -9.05
N MET A 31 7.96 9.58 -7.93
CA MET A 31 7.49 9.22 -6.60
C MET A 31 7.13 10.48 -5.81
N ILE A 32 6.05 10.37 -5.03
CA ILE A 32 5.75 11.32 -3.95
C ILE A 32 6.26 10.67 -2.67
N GLU A 33 7.21 11.32 -2.00
CA GLU A 33 7.68 10.92 -0.67
C GLU A 33 7.24 11.98 0.33
N ALA A 34 6.74 11.57 1.49
CA ALA A 34 6.34 12.49 2.55
C ALA A 34 6.97 12.07 3.88
N GLU A 35 7.47 13.03 4.63
CA GLU A 35 7.95 12.85 6.01
C GLU A 35 7.19 13.78 6.95
N ILE A 36 6.69 13.22 8.05
CA ILE A 36 5.98 13.95 9.10
C ILE A 36 6.69 13.68 10.43
N SER A 37 7.05 14.75 11.13
CA SER A 37 7.69 14.69 12.45
C SER A 37 6.66 14.72 13.57
N PHE A 38 7.05 14.23 14.75
CA PHE A 38 6.21 14.20 15.95
C PHE A 38 4.92 13.40 15.78
N VAL A 39 4.99 12.31 15.02
CA VAL A 39 3.89 11.36 14.90
C VAL A 39 4.02 10.30 16.00
N ASP A 40 2.99 10.21 16.83
CA ASP A 40 2.92 9.24 17.93
C ASP A 40 2.30 7.91 17.49
N SER A 41 1.36 7.96 16.54
CA SER A 41 0.65 6.79 16.04
C SER A 41 0.86 6.59 14.55
N LEU A 42 1.19 5.36 14.18
CA LEU A 42 1.23 4.92 12.79
C LEU A 42 -0.13 5.08 12.09
N GLN A 43 -1.21 5.10 12.85
CA GLN A 43 -2.55 5.36 12.35
C GLN A 43 -2.69 6.75 11.71
N ASP A 44 -2.00 7.74 12.25
CA ASP A 44 -2.03 9.11 11.72
C ASP A 44 -1.41 9.15 10.32
N LEU A 45 -0.30 8.42 10.11
CA LEU A 45 0.32 8.29 8.78
C LEU A 45 -0.60 7.57 7.80
N MET A 46 -1.24 6.48 8.22
CA MET A 46 -2.17 5.74 7.36
C MET A 46 -3.38 6.60 6.96
N GLN A 47 -3.89 7.42 7.88
CA GLN A 47 -4.97 8.35 7.59
C GLN A 47 -4.53 9.41 6.58
N VAL A 48 -3.35 10.00 6.72
CA VAL A 48 -2.82 10.97 5.73
C VAL A 48 -2.69 10.35 4.35
N ILE A 49 -2.20 9.10 4.26
CA ILE A 49 -2.08 8.38 2.98
C ILE A 49 -3.46 8.13 2.36
N GLU A 50 -4.43 7.67 3.16
CA GLU A 50 -5.80 7.43 2.71
C GLU A 50 -6.47 8.71 2.22
N GLU A 51 -6.36 9.81 2.98
CA GLU A 51 -6.91 11.11 2.62
C GLU A 51 -6.27 11.67 1.35
N LEU A 52 -4.94 11.57 1.21
CA LEU A 52 -4.22 11.99 0.01
C LEU A 52 -4.75 11.24 -1.23
N PHE A 53 -4.88 9.92 -1.14
CA PHE A 53 -5.39 9.10 -2.23
C PHE A 53 -6.82 9.49 -2.61
N LYS A 54 -7.72 9.58 -1.62
CA LYS A 54 -9.13 9.92 -1.83
C LYS A 54 -9.28 11.33 -2.41
N ALA A 55 -8.61 12.32 -1.83
CA ALA A 55 -8.67 13.70 -2.26
C ALA A 55 -8.16 13.87 -3.70
N THR A 56 -7.02 13.27 -4.04
CA THR A 56 -6.44 13.33 -5.39
C THR A 56 -7.36 12.67 -6.41
N THR A 57 -7.89 11.49 -6.09
CA THR A 57 -8.81 10.77 -6.96
C THR A 57 -10.10 11.56 -7.19
N MET A 58 -10.72 12.08 -6.14
CA MET A 58 -11.93 12.92 -6.26
C MET A 58 -11.66 14.20 -7.05
N MET A 59 -10.46 14.78 -6.93
CA MET A 59 -10.08 15.95 -7.72
C MET A 59 -10.02 15.62 -9.22
N VAL A 60 -9.44 14.48 -9.60
CA VAL A 60 -9.40 14.03 -11.01
C VAL A 60 -10.81 13.75 -11.53
N LEU A 61 -11.63 13.03 -10.76
CA LEU A 61 -13.01 12.71 -11.14
C LEU A 61 -13.88 13.96 -11.34
N SER A 62 -13.67 15.00 -10.54
CA SER A 62 -14.45 16.25 -10.63
C SER A 62 -13.93 17.23 -11.68
N LYS A 63 -12.62 17.33 -11.87
CA LYS A 63 -12.01 18.31 -12.80
C LYS A 63 -11.85 17.78 -14.23
N CYS A 64 -11.75 16.47 -14.42
CA CYS A 64 -11.51 15.84 -15.72
C CYS A 64 -12.57 14.77 -16.08
N PRO A 65 -13.88 15.08 -16.04
CA PRO A 65 -14.93 14.07 -16.22
C PRO A 65 -14.92 13.43 -17.62
N GLU A 66 -14.60 14.20 -18.66
CA GLU A 66 -14.55 13.71 -20.05
C GLU A 66 -13.43 12.67 -20.25
N ASP A 67 -12.23 12.96 -19.75
CA ASP A 67 -11.09 12.05 -19.82
C ASP A 67 -11.36 10.76 -19.02
N VAL A 68 -11.97 10.91 -17.84
CA VAL A 68 -12.35 9.78 -16.98
C VAL A 68 -13.38 8.89 -17.68
N GLU A 69 -14.39 9.47 -18.35
CA GLU A 69 -15.38 8.71 -19.10
C GLU A 69 -14.74 7.95 -20.27
N LEU A 70 -13.81 8.58 -20.98
CA LEU A 70 -13.05 7.94 -22.05
C LEU A 70 -12.23 6.75 -21.52
N CYS A 71 -11.56 6.92 -20.39
CA CYS A 71 -10.79 5.85 -19.74
C CYS A 71 -11.68 4.68 -19.32
N HIS A 72 -12.85 4.95 -18.71
CA HIS A 72 -13.81 3.91 -18.34
C HIS A 72 -14.37 3.17 -19.56
N LYS A 73 -14.53 3.84 -20.70
CA LYS A 73 -15.06 3.23 -21.92
C LYS A 73 -14.05 2.34 -22.62
N PHE A 74 -12.80 2.77 -22.74
CA PHE A 74 -11.82 2.12 -23.63
C PHE A 74 -10.70 1.37 -22.92
N ILE A 75 -10.32 1.78 -21.71
CA ILE A 75 -9.16 1.22 -20.99
C ILE A 75 -9.62 0.26 -19.90
N ALA A 76 -10.64 0.66 -19.13
CA ALA A 76 -10.97 0.03 -17.87
C ALA A 76 -12.50 -0.13 -17.68
N PRO A 77 -13.20 -0.85 -18.57
CA PRO A 77 -14.64 -1.07 -18.43
C PRO A 77 -14.94 -1.79 -17.12
N GLY A 78 -15.91 -1.27 -16.35
CA GLY A 78 -16.33 -1.82 -15.05
C GLY A 78 -15.47 -1.40 -13.85
N GLN A 79 -14.41 -0.60 -14.03
CA GLN A 79 -13.63 -0.09 -12.88
C GLN A 79 -14.30 1.09 -12.16
N LYS A 80 -15.29 1.75 -12.78
CA LYS A 80 -16.01 2.86 -12.17
C LYS A 80 -16.62 2.48 -10.82
N ASP A 81 -17.38 1.38 -10.78
CA ASP A 81 -18.04 0.92 -9.57
C ASP A 81 -17.04 0.51 -8.48
N ARG A 82 -15.92 -0.10 -8.90
CA ARG A 82 -14.82 -0.45 -7.98
C ARG A 82 -14.18 0.80 -7.39
N LEU A 83 -13.90 1.81 -8.21
CA LEU A 83 -13.33 3.08 -7.75
C LEU A 83 -14.28 3.78 -6.78
N GLU A 84 -15.57 3.87 -7.12
CA GLU A 84 -16.58 4.43 -6.21
C GLU A 84 -16.68 3.65 -4.90
N HIS A 85 -16.60 2.32 -4.95
CA HIS A 85 -16.58 1.47 -3.76
C HIS A 85 -15.36 1.76 -2.88
N MET A 86 -14.17 1.91 -3.48
CA MET A 86 -12.95 2.24 -2.74
C MET A 86 -13.01 3.63 -2.10
N LEU A 87 -13.61 4.62 -2.79
CA LEU A 87 -13.72 5.98 -2.26
C LEU A 87 -14.74 6.11 -1.11
N LYS A 88 -15.81 5.30 -1.14
CA LYS A 88 -16.88 5.32 -0.11
C LYS A 88 -16.48 4.62 1.19
N ASN A 89 -15.57 3.66 1.14
CA ASN A 89 -15.15 2.85 2.29
C ASN A 89 -13.83 3.35 2.88
N ASN A 90 -13.61 3.08 4.16
CA ASN A 90 -12.31 3.30 4.80
C ASN A 90 -11.35 2.17 4.45
N PHE A 91 -10.05 2.45 4.39
CA PHE A 91 -9.07 1.41 4.09
C PHE A 91 -8.90 0.50 5.31
N LEU A 92 -8.77 -0.80 5.05
CA LEU A 92 -8.63 -1.76 6.14
C LEU A 92 -7.18 -1.81 6.63
N ILE A 93 -7.02 -2.09 7.91
CA ILE A 93 -5.71 -2.25 8.54
C ILE A 93 -5.67 -3.65 9.13
N ILE A 94 -4.68 -4.44 8.73
CA ILE A 94 -4.42 -5.78 9.25
C ILE A 94 -2.94 -5.91 9.61
N SER A 95 -2.61 -6.72 10.60
CA SER A 95 -1.22 -7.08 10.89
C SER A 95 -0.69 -8.11 9.89
N TYR A 96 0.63 -8.18 9.74
CA TYR A 96 1.29 -9.21 8.92
C TYR A 96 0.93 -10.61 9.40
N THR A 97 0.84 -10.82 10.71
CA THR A 97 0.44 -12.11 11.29
C THR A 97 -0.98 -12.49 10.85
N GLU A 98 -1.94 -11.56 10.96
CA GLU A 98 -3.31 -11.77 10.46
C GLU A 98 -3.33 -12.02 8.96
N ALA A 99 -2.53 -11.29 8.17
CA ALA A 99 -2.42 -11.50 6.73
C ALA A 99 -1.94 -12.91 6.40
N VAL A 100 -0.92 -13.42 7.09
CA VAL A 100 -0.42 -14.80 6.90
C VAL A 100 -1.46 -15.83 7.34
N GLU A 101 -2.21 -15.59 8.42
CA GLU A 101 -3.28 -16.48 8.87
C GLU A 101 -4.43 -16.56 7.85
N ILE A 102 -4.87 -15.42 7.31
CA ILE A 102 -5.88 -15.36 6.25
C ILE A 102 -5.42 -16.16 5.02
N LEU A 103 -4.15 -16.03 4.64
CA LEU A 103 -3.58 -16.76 3.51
C LEU A 103 -3.49 -18.27 3.78
N LYS A 104 -3.14 -18.69 5.01
CA LYS A 104 -3.10 -20.11 5.38
C LYS A 104 -4.48 -20.76 5.43
N GLN A 105 -5.51 -19.99 5.76
CA GLN A 105 -6.91 -20.45 5.78
C GLN A 105 -7.54 -20.46 4.38
N ALA A 106 -6.89 -19.87 3.38
CA ALA A 106 -7.39 -19.84 2.02
C ALA A 106 -7.48 -21.25 1.44
N SER A 107 -8.62 -21.57 0.82
CA SER A 107 -8.80 -22.84 0.10
C SER A 107 -8.10 -22.87 -1.27
N GLN A 108 -7.36 -21.82 -1.63
CA GLN A 108 -6.64 -21.70 -2.89
C GLN A 108 -5.20 -22.21 -2.73
N ASN A 109 -4.73 -22.98 -3.71
CA ASN A 109 -3.32 -23.34 -3.79
C ASN A 109 -2.51 -22.14 -4.30
N PHE A 110 -1.61 -21.63 -3.45
CA PHE A 110 -0.62 -20.63 -3.83
C PHE A 110 0.62 -21.30 -4.41
N THR A 111 1.29 -20.62 -5.35
CA THR A 111 2.55 -21.11 -5.91
C THR A 111 3.66 -21.01 -4.87
N PHE A 112 3.65 -19.92 -4.09
CA PHE A 112 4.53 -19.70 -2.95
C PHE A 112 3.74 -19.93 -1.67
N THR A 113 4.21 -20.81 -0.80
CA THR A 113 3.51 -21.08 0.46
C THR A 113 3.59 -19.84 1.37
N PRO A 114 2.45 -19.34 1.90
CA PRO A 114 2.46 -18.24 2.84
C PRO A 114 3.00 -18.70 4.20
N GLU A 115 4.23 -18.31 4.49
CA GLU A 115 4.91 -18.60 5.75
C GLU A 115 5.25 -17.31 6.50
N TRP A 116 5.21 -17.38 7.83
CA TRP A 116 5.57 -16.23 8.65
C TRP A 116 7.09 -16.00 8.54
N GLY A 117 7.50 -14.77 8.23
CA GLY A 117 8.89 -14.41 7.94
C GLY A 117 9.24 -14.45 6.45
N ALA A 118 8.32 -14.89 5.58
CA ALA A 118 8.49 -14.79 4.13
C ALA A 118 7.80 -13.53 3.57
N ASP A 119 8.37 -12.97 2.51
CA ASP A 119 7.80 -11.80 1.84
C ASP A 119 6.47 -12.13 1.14
N LEU A 120 5.53 -11.19 1.13
CA LEU A 120 4.26 -11.37 0.44
C LEU A 120 4.47 -11.22 -1.06
N ARG A 121 3.94 -12.15 -1.85
CA ARG A 121 4.04 -12.14 -3.32
C ARG A 121 2.75 -11.59 -3.91
N THR A 122 2.80 -11.17 -5.18
CA THR A 122 1.64 -10.59 -5.88
C THR A 122 0.37 -11.47 -5.86
N GLU A 123 0.49 -12.79 -5.77
CA GLU A 123 -0.68 -13.67 -5.60
C GLU A 123 -1.32 -13.56 -4.21
N HIS A 124 -0.50 -13.40 -3.16
CA HIS A 124 -0.94 -13.18 -1.79
C HIS A 124 -1.64 -11.83 -1.65
N GLU A 125 -1.02 -10.76 -2.17
CA GLU A 125 -1.57 -9.40 -2.14
C GLU A 125 -2.96 -9.33 -2.80
N LYS A 126 -3.10 -9.93 -3.99
CA LYS A 126 -4.38 -10.00 -4.70
C LYS A 126 -5.44 -10.76 -3.92
N TYR A 127 -5.05 -11.85 -3.26
CA TYR A 127 -5.98 -12.63 -2.45
C TYR A 127 -6.45 -11.82 -1.24
N LEU A 128 -5.53 -11.16 -0.52
CA LEU A 128 -5.85 -10.33 0.64
C LEU A 128 -6.81 -9.20 0.28
N VAL A 129 -6.54 -8.46 -0.79
CA VAL A 129 -7.43 -7.37 -1.25
C VAL A 129 -8.82 -7.93 -1.60
N LYS A 130 -8.90 -9.09 -2.25
CA LYS A 130 -10.19 -9.72 -2.59
C LYS A 130 -10.93 -10.20 -1.34
N HIS A 131 -10.23 -10.83 -0.39
CA HIS A 131 -10.78 -11.30 0.87
C HIS A 131 -11.32 -10.15 1.72
N CYS A 132 -10.62 -9.01 1.70
CA CYS A 132 -10.96 -7.79 2.42
C CYS A 132 -12.02 -6.94 1.70
N GLY A 133 -12.73 -7.45 0.70
CA GLY A 133 -13.84 -6.75 0.06
C GLY A 133 -13.46 -5.82 -1.10
N ASN A 134 -12.29 -6.02 -1.72
CA ASN A 134 -11.78 -5.21 -2.85
C ASN A 134 -11.58 -3.71 -2.52
N ILE A 135 -11.15 -3.43 -1.30
CA ILE A 135 -10.70 -2.10 -0.86
C ILE A 135 -9.20 -2.16 -0.53
N PRO A 136 -8.47 -1.04 -0.59
CA PRO A 136 -7.06 -1.00 -0.18
C PRO A 136 -6.87 -1.47 1.25
N VAL A 137 -5.74 -2.16 1.49
CA VAL A 137 -5.44 -2.75 2.78
C VAL A 137 -4.03 -2.33 3.22
N PHE A 138 -3.93 -1.67 4.37
CA PHE A 138 -2.67 -1.49 5.06
C PHE A 138 -2.30 -2.78 5.78
N VAL A 139 -1.08 -3.28 5.53
CA VAL A 139 -0.52 -4.40 6.29
C VAL A 139 0.57 -3.86 7.21
N ILE A 140 0.40 -4.05 8.51
CA ILE A 140 1.25 -3.47 9.56
C ILE A 140 2.08 -4.53 10.27
N ASN A 141 3.09 -4.13 11.04
CA ASN A 141 3.88 -5.01 11.90
C ASN A 141 4.56 -6.16 11.15
N TYR A 142 5.29 -5.84 10.08
CA TYR A 142 6.09 -6.82 9.35
C TYR A 142 7.27 -7.32 10.18
N PRO A 143 7.77 -8.54 9.96
CA PRO A 143 9.02 -9.00 10.57
C PRO A 143 10.17 -8.03 10.29
N LEU A 144 10.94 -7.64 11.32
CA LEU A 144 12.05 -6.69 11.19
C LEU A 144 13.10 -7.15 10.17
N THR A 145 13.31 -8.46 10.04
CA THR A 145 14.25 -9.06 9.07
C THR A 145 13.91 -8.81 7.61
N LEU A 146 12.64 -8.49 7.31
CA LEU A 146 12.17 -8.17 5.95
C LEU A 146 12.20 -6.68 5.66
N LYS A 147 12.51 -5.84 6.65
CA LYS A 147 12.43 -4.38 6.54
C LYS A 147 13.81 -3.72 6.54
N PRO A 148 13.94 -2.54 5.93
CA PRO A 148 15.18 -1.77 5.97
C PRO A 148 15.57 -1.38 7.41
N PHE A 149 16.87 -1.20 7.64
CA PHE A 149 17.46 -0.92 8.95
C PHE A 149 16.92 0.34 9.65
N TYR A 150 16.35 1.29 8.91
CA TYR A 150 15.83 2.55 9.44
C TYR A 150 14.38 2.46 9.91
N MET A 151 13.71 1.31 9.75
CA MET A 151 12.39 1.12 10.33
C MET A 151 12.49 0.97 11.84
N ARG A 152 11.64 1.71 12.55
CA ARG A 152 11.49 1.59 14.00
C ARG A 152 11.02 0.18 14.34
N ASP A 153 11.70 -0.43 15.30
CA ASP A 153 11.23 -1.64 15.97
C ASP A 153 10.11 -1.26 16.93
N ASN A 154 9.00 -1.97 16.85
CA ASN A 154 7.86 -1.76 17.72
C ASN A 154 8.07 -2.37 19.13
N GLU A 155 9.10 -3.20 19.33
CA GLU A 155 9.43 -3.85 20.62
C GLU A 155 8.33 -4.79 21.16
N ASP A 156 7.41 -5.24 20.30
CA ASP A 156 6.19 -6.00 20.65
C ASP A 156 6.41 -7.46 21.09
N GLY A 157 7.65 -7.89 21.34
CA GLY A 157 7.99 -9.24 21.77
C GLY A 157 9.16 -9.89 20.99
N PRO A 158 9.37 -11.21 21.13
CA PRO A 158 10.60 -11.88 20.67
C PRO A 158 10.79 -11.91 19.15
N GLN A 159 9.75 -11.60 18.38
CA GLN A 159 9.77 -11.67 16.92
C GLN A 159 10.13 -10.34 16.24
N HIS A 160 10.19 -9.22 16.98
CA HIS A 160 10.54 -7.85 16.54
C HIS A 160 9.88 -7.41 15.22
N THR A 161 8.96 -6.44 15.26
CA THR A 161 8.23 -5.98 14.07
C THR A 161 8.56 -4.55 13.67
N GLY A 162 8.60 -4.29 12.36
CA GLY A 162 8.81 -2.99 11.74
C GLY A 162 7.55 -2.45 11.07
N CYS A 163 7.46 -1.13 10.97
CA CYS A 163 6.27 -0.43 10.47
C CYS A 163 6.02 -0.62 8.96
N ASN A 164 4.88 -1.23 8.65
CA ASN A 164 3.99 -1.07 7.49
C ASN A 164 4.43 -1.36 6.04
N ASN A 165 3.45 -1.82 5.27
CA ASN A 165 3.38 -1.79 3.81
C ASN A 165 1.93 -1.50 3.38
N TRP A 166 1.73 -0.90 2.21
CA TRP A 166 0.40 -0.68 1.64
C TRP A 166 0.15 -1.64 0.47
N LEU A 167 -0.98 -2.36 0.49
CA LEU A 167 -1.38 -3.36 -0.51
C LEU A 167 -2.63 -2.93 -1.31
#